data_AF-A0AAQ3L3R9-F1
#
_entry.id   AF-A0AAQ3L3R9-F1
#
_cell.length_a   1.000
_cell.length_b   1.000
_cell.length_c   1.000
_cell.angle_alpha   90.00
_cell.angle_beta   90.00
_cell.angle_gamma   90.00
#
_symmetry.space_group_name_H-M   'P 1'
#
loop_
_entity.id
_entity.type
_entity.pdbx_description
1 polymer ?
#
loop_
_entity_poly.entity_id
_entity_poly.type
_entity_poly.pdbx_seq_one_letter_code
_entity_poly.pdbx_strand_id
1 'polypeptide(L)'
;MEKVCILSILLILFSSSSHAFSSTTNGTGFKVRLIHRNSPLSPFHNPNASHNDEWEDMIARSEARLNYYKSVQDYMILSPGDIQIPLILDNNAEFLMKFSIGTPAVPIAAIADTAGGTMWIQALPCKSCYPQDHHIFDPSKSSTFKTIPCSDLICANYHGTCNNENVCAYTIKYEDNSYSMGDLAYDDFTFEAPNDDGGVSVAHTIPFGCGHNNKGIYNPEESGNMGLSRSQSSFINQLRPITNGMFSHCLNERRRLKSVMDFGSYARLWGKPTPMKGRNYYYVNLEDISVNGERVHIPPGTFHIGQGGRGGLILDSGTPVTYLVSDGYWPLKAVFLNHAKLELDVPMNGRMCYYGEYADLFRDVLPTMTFHFEGGLDVDVHPAASFITSGNNRLCAVFKESKLGMSIFGSLMQRDLMVGYDLGEEKIYMANTKCIG
;
A
#
# COMPACT_ATOMS: atom_id res chain seq x y z
N MET A 1 -65.97 14.83 51.06
CA MET A 1 -66.27 14.54 49.64
C MET A 1 -65.57 15.62 48.82
N GLU A 2 -64.94 15.24 47.70
CA GLU A 2 -64.03 16.04 46.86
C GLU A 2 -62.61 16.23 47.44
N LYS A 3 -61.48 16.02 46.74
CA LYS A 3 -61.13 15.77 45.32
C LYS A 3 -59.80 15.01 45.29
N VAL A 4 -59.64 14.00 44.42
CA VAL A 4 -58.32 13.57 43.94
C VAL A 4 -58.41 13.45 42.42
N CYS A 5 -57.57 14.23 41.74
CA CYS A 5 -57.42 14.29 40.29
C CYS A 5 -56.64 13.06 39.84
N ILE A 6 -57.20 12.23 38.95
CA ILE A 6 -56.48 11.15 38.27
C ILE A 6 -56.18 11.61 36.84
N LEU A 7 -54.92 11.91 36.58
CA LEU A 7 -54.39 12.18 35.24
C LEU A 7 -54.26 10.83 34.50
N SER A 8 -55.02 10.63 33.42
CA SER A 8 -54.90 9.45 32.56
C SER A 8 -53.88 9.75 31.45
N ILE A 9 -52.72 9.09 31.48
CA ILE A 9 -51.72 9.14 30.41
C ILE A 9 -51.99 7.97 29.47
N LEU A 10 -52.41 8.26 28.23
CA LEU A 10 -52.47 7.28 27.14
C LEU A 10 -51.05 6.98 26.66
N LEU A 11 -50.55 5.76 26.90
CA LEU A 11 -49.35 5.23 26.24
C LEU A 11 -49.75 4.66 24.87
N ILE A 12 -49.37 5.35 23.80
CA ILE A 12 -49.45 4.83 22.43
C ILE A 12 -48.23 3.93 22.21
N LEU A 13 -48.43 2.62 22.20
CA LEU A 13 -47.42 1.63 21.80
C LEU A 13 -47.28 1.66 20.28
N PHE A 14 -46.22 2.28 19.76
CA PHE A 14 -45.77 2.05 18.39
C PHE A 14 -45.06 0.69 18.33
N SER A 15 -45.71 -0.31 17.74
CA SER A 15 -45.08 -1.58 17.36
C SER A 15 -44.23 -1.35 16.10
N SER A 16 -42.96 -1.01 16.28
CA SER A 16 -41.97 -1.15 15.21
C SER A 16 -41.64 -2.63 15.06
N SER A 17 -42.19 -3.27 14.04
CA SER A 17 -41.80 -4.61 13.61
C SER A 17 -40.39 -4.57 13.04
N SER A 18 -39.38 -4.68 13.91
CA SER A 18 -37.99 -4.94 13.55
C SER A 18 -37.92 -6.26 12.79
N HIS A 19 -37.78 -6.17 11.47
CA HIS A 19 -37.38 -7.33 10.67
C HIS A 19 -35.92 -7.61 11.03
N ALA A 20 -35.72 -8.53 11.97
CA ALA A 20 -34.41 -9.10 12.22
C ALA A 20 -33.98 -9.82 10.94
N PHE A 21 -33.09 -9.18 10.18
CA PHE A 21 -32.32 -9.87 9.16
C PHE A 21 -31.48 -10.92 9.88
N SER A 22 -31.84 -12.18 9.67
CA SER A 22 -31.01 -13.32 10.02
C SER A 22 -29.67 -13.19 9.31
N SER A 23 -28.63 -12.78 10.04
CA SER A 23 -27.25 -12.78 9.56
C SER A 23 -26.78 -14.22 9.42
N THR A 24 -26.89 -14.76 8.20
CA THR A 24 -26.05 -15.89 7.81
C THR A 24 -24.60 -15.42 7.86
N THR A 25 -23.78 -16.10 8.66
CA THR A 25 -22.36 -15.85 8.87
C THR A 25 -21.56 -15.94 7.57
N ASN A 26 -21.53 -14.86 6.80
CA ASN A 26 -20.55 -14.63 5.74
C ASN A 26 -19.54 -13.61 6.29
N GLY A 27 -18.27 -14.00 6.41
CA GLY A 27 -17.23 -13.13 6.96
C GLY A 27 -17.18 -11.78 6.23
N THR A 28 -17.07 -10.70 6.99
CA THR A 28 -16.89 -9.33 6.48
C THR A 28 -15.42 -9.18 6.05
N GLY A 29 -15.07 -9.62 4.83
CA GLY A 29 -13.69 -9.56 4.33
C GLY A 29 -13.46 -10.43 3.08
N PHE A 30 -12.28 -10.30 2.47
CA PHE A 30 -11.87 -11.07 1.30
C PHE A 30 -10.34 -11.19 1.21
N LYS A 31 -9.85 -11.98 0.26
CA LYS A 31 -8.42 -12.17 0.01
C LYS A 31 -8.11 -11.91 -1.46
N VAL A 32 -6.91 -11.42 -1.76
CA VAL A 32 -6.44 -11.17 -3.13
C VAL A 32 -5.00 -11.63 -3.33
N ARG A 33 -4.70 -12.11 -4.55
CA ARG A 33 -3.33 -12.36 -4.98
C ARG A 33 -2.74 -11.04 -5.50
N LEU A 34 -1.49 -10.79 -5.14
CA LEU A 34 -0.68 -9.73 -5.72
C LEU A 34 0.27 -10.33 -6.76
N ILE A 35 0.44 -9.61 -7.86
CA ILE A 35 1.37 -9.94 -8.93
C ILE A 35 2.54 -8.98 -8.84
N HIS A 36 3.71 -9.50 -8.47
CA HIS A 36 4.95 -8.73 -8.44
C HIS A 36 5.35 -8.26 -9.85
N ARG A 37 5.85 -7.02 -9.97
CA ARG A 37 6.23 -6.37 -11.24
C ARG A 37 7.08 -7.24 -12.17
N ASN A 38 8.08 -7.93 -11.61
CA ASN A 38 9.00 -8.77 -12.39
C ASN A 38 8.51 -10.22 -12.60
N SER A 39 7.31 -10.57 -12.12
CA SER A 39 6.73 -11.90 -12.35
C SER A 39 6.41 -12.11 -13.83
N PRO A 40 6.60 -13.30 -14.43
CA PRO A 40 6.12 -13.59 -15.78
C PRO A 40 4.62 -13.37 -16.01
N LEU A 41 3.82 -13.27 -14.93
CA LEU A 41 2.40 -12.95 -14.98
C LEU A 41 2.10 -11.44 -14.99
N SER A 42 3.12 -10.62 -14.79
CA SER A 42 3.03 -9.16 -14.80
C SER A 42 3.28 -8.63 -16.21
N PRO A 43 2.48 -7.66 -16.66
CA PRO A 43 2.73 -7.01 -17.94
C PRO A 43 3.94 -6.09 -17.95
N PHE A 44 4.47 -5.73 -16.78
CA PHE A 44 5.74 -5.01 -16.67
C PHE A 44 6.95 -5.93 -16.85
N HIS A 45 6.74 -7.24 -16.95
CA HIS A 45 7.85 -8.17 -17.03
C HIS A 45 8.58 -8.07 -18.37
N ASN A 46 9.84 -7.63 -18.30
CA ASN A 46 10.75 -7.69 -19.43
C ASN A 46 11.56 -9.00 -19.40
N PRO A 47 11.29 -9.99 -20.28
CA PRO A 47 12.02 -11.26 -20.28
C PRO A 47 13.49 -11.12 -20.71
N ASN A 48 13.84 -9.99 -21.33
CA ASN A 48 15.20 -9.70 -21.80
C ASN A 48 16.02 -8.86 -20.81
N ALA A 49 15.41 -8.40 -19.70
CA ALA A 49 16.14 -7.65 -18.68
C ALA A 49 17.17 -8.54 -17.99
N SER A 50 18.40 -8.03 -17.84
CA SER A 50 19.37 -8.65 -16.95
C SER A 50 19.01 -8.39 -15.48
N HIS A 51 19.58 -9.17 -14.56
CA HIS A 51 19.42 -8.91 -13.12
C HIS A 51 19.89 -7.51 -12.72
N ASN A 52 20.88 -6.96 -13.43
CA ASN A 52 21.36 -5.60 -13.19
C ASN A 52 20.36 -4.57 -13.68
N ASP A 53 19.73 -4.77 -14.84
CA ASP A 53 18.71 -3.86 -15.36
C ASP A 53 17.51 -3.80 -14.41
N GLU A 54 17.04 -4.95 -13.92
CA GLU A 54 15.96 -5.03 -12.92
C GLU A 54 16.32 -4.30 -11.62
N TRP A 55 17.58 -4.40 -11.18
CA TRP A 55 18.07 -3.72 -9.98
C TRP A 55 18.20 -2.20 -10.15
N GLU A 56 18.74 -1.72 -11.27
CA GLU A 56 18.83 -0.28 -11.55
C GLU A 56 17.44 0.35 -11.66
N ASP A 57 16.53 -0.31 -12.38
CA ASP A 57 15.13 0.10 -12.53
C ASP A 57 14.46 0.21 -11.14
N MET A 58 14.67 -0.79 -10.30
CA MET A 58 14.13 -0.80 -8.94
C MET A 58 14.69 0.32 -8.03
N ILE A 59 16.00 0.59 -8.10
CA ILE A 59 16.60 1.73 -7.39
C ILE A 59 15.96 3.03 -7.90
N ALA A 60 15.89 3.21 -9.22
CA ALA A 60 15.37 4.44 -9.82
C ALA A 60 13.94 4.73 -9.35
N ARG A 61 13.07 3.71 -9.34
CA ARG A 61 11.70 3.85 -8.80
C ARG A 61 11.68 4.19 -7.33
N SER A 62 12.54 3.55 -6.54
CA SER A 62 12.60 3.80 -5.09
C SER A 62 13.11 5.21 -4.76
N GLU A 63 14.09 5.72 -5.51
CA GLU A 63 14.57 7.10 -5.38
C GLU A 63 13.52 8.12 -5.81
N ALA A 64 12.77 7.80 -6.87
CA ALA A 64 11.68 8.63 -7.33
C ALA A 64 10.53 8.68 -6.29
N ARG A 65 10.24 7.58 -5.59
CA ARG A 65 9.34 7.61 -4.42
C ARG A 65 9.88 8.50 -3.29
N LEU A 66 11.17 8.39 -2.97
CA LEU A 66 11.75 9.20 -1.90
C LEU A 66 11.62 10.70 -2.19
N ASN A 67 11.88 11.10 -3.45
CA ASN A 67 11.66 12.48 -3.90
C ASN A 67 10.19 12.90 -3.77
N TYR A 68 9.27 12.01 -4.13
CA TYR A 68 7.84 12.22 -4.00
C TYR A 68 7.39 12.48 -2.56
N TYR A 69 7.89 11.70 -1.61
CA TYR A 69 7.53 11.97 -0.22
C TYR A 69 8.07 13.31 0.28
N LYS A 70 9.25 13.72 -0.20
CA LYS A 70 9.86 14.99 0.18
C LYS A 70 9.01 16.18 -0.26
N SER A 71 8.52 16.17 -1.50
CA SER A 71 7.64 17.20 -2.04
C SER A 71 6.28 17.20 -1.36
N VAL A 72 5.71 16.05 -1.00
CA VAL A 72 4.50 15.98 -0.15
C VAL A 72 4.75 16.64 1.20
N GLN A 73 5.87 16.33 1.87
CA GLN A 73 6.21 16.96 3.15
C GLN A 73 6.38 18.47 3.01
N ASP A 74 7.01 18.95 1.94
CA ASP A 74 7.16 20.38 1.67
C ASP A 74 5.81 21.06 1.44
N TYR A 75 4.91 20.42 0.68
CA TYR A 75 3.57 20.92 0.44
C TYR A 75 2.74 21.00 1.73
N MET A 76 2.79 19.97 2.57
CA MET A 76 2.06 19.93 3.85
C MET A 76 2.50 21.03 4.83
N ILE A 77 3.74 21.50 4.74
CA ILE A 77 4.23 22.66 5.51
C ILE A 77 3.60 23.96 5.01
N LEU A 78 3.49 24.10 3.69
CA LEU A 78 3.00 25.33 3.05
C LEU A 78 1.48 25.45 3.09
N SER A 79 0.75 24.33 3.14
CA SER A 79 -0.72 24.31 3.14
C SER A 79 -1.27 23.33 4.18
N PRO A 80 -1.22 23.68 5.48
CA PRO A 80 -1.71 22.83 6.57
C PRO A 80 -3.25 22.74 6.52
N GLY A 81 -3.79 21.76 5.82
CA GLY A 81 -5.24 21.55 5.71
C GLY A 81 -5.72 20.99 4.37
N ASP A 82 -4.92 21.14 3.31
CA ASP A 82 -5.22 20.53 2.01
C ASP A 82 -4.73 19.08 1.98
N ILE A 83 -5.68 18.15 1.85
CA ILE A 83 -5.47 16.69 1.87
C ILE A 83 -5.40 16.14 0.43
N GLN A 84 -5.35 16.99 -0.60
CA GLN A 84 -4.93 16.56 -1.93
C GLN A 84 -3.43 16.31 -1.90
N ILE A 85 -3.06 15.14 -1.38
CA ILE A 85 -1.72 14.59 -1.52
C ILE A 85 -1.48 14.56 -3.04
N PRO A 86 -0.49 15.29 -3.60
CA PRO A 86 -0.10 15.05 -4.98
C PRO A 86 0.21 13.56 -5.06
N LEU A 87 -0.36 12.82 -6.00
CA LEU A 87 -0.30 11.36 -5.96
C LEU A 87 1.02 10.85 -6.58
N ILE A 88 1.30 9.56 -6.39
CA ILE A 88 2.54 8.84 -6.76
C ILE A 88 2.75 8.64 -8.27
N LEU A 89 4.00 8.77 -8.72
CA LEU A 89 4.50 8.37 -10.03
C LEU A 89 3.86 7.06 -10.56
N ASP A 90 3.05 7.16 -11.61
CA ASP A 90 2.19 6.05 -12.04
C ASP A 90 2.98 4.86 -12.63
N ASN A 91 4.20 5.04 -13.13
CA ASN A 91 5.03 3.94 -13.62
C ASN A 91 5.81 3.20 -12.51
N ASN A 92 5.62 3.56 -11.24
CA ASN A 92 6.39 3.01 -10.13
C ASN A 92 5.77 1.80 -9.41
N ALA A 93 4.79 1.16 -10.04
CA ALA A 93 4.07 0.03 -9.45
C ALA A 93 4.97 -1.19 -9.17
N GLU A 94 4.98 -1.66 -7.93
CA GLU A 94 5.66 -2.91 -7.53
C GLU A 94 4.74 -4.12 -7.57
N PHE A 95 3.46 -3.93 -7.27
CA PHE A 95 2.47 -4.99 -7.21
C PHE A 95 1.19 -4.59 -7.94
N LEU A 96 0.63 -5.54 -8.70
CA LEU A 96 -0.71 -5.44 -9.25
C LEU A 96 -1.68 -6.32 -8.45
N MET A 97 -2.91 -5.85 -8.28
CA MET A 97 -4.04 -6.61 -7.76
C MET A 97 -5.02 -6.90 -8.89
N LYS A 98 -5.49 -8.15 -8.96
CA LYS A 98 -6.57 -8.56 -9.86
C LYS A 98 -7.91 -8.61 -9.12
N PHE A 99 -8.93 -8.09 -9.76
CA PHE A 99 -10.33 -8.11 -9.32
C PHE A 99 -11.22 -7.99 -10.55
N SER A 100 -12.53 -8.07 -10.39
CA SER A 100 -13.48 -7.74 -11.45
C SER A 100 -14.43 -6.65 -10.99
N ILE A 101 -14.95 -5.86 -11.94
CA ILE A 101 -15.91 -4.78 -11.67
C ILE A 101 -17.16 -4.92 -12.53
N GLY A 102 -18.31 -4.55 -11.98
CA GLY A 102 -19.56 -4.41 -12.69
C GLY A 102 -20.41 -5.68 -12.76
N THR A 103 -21.60 -5.54 -13.32
CA THR A 103 -22.54 -6.64 -13.55
C THR A 103 -23.05 -6.62 -15.00
N PRO A 104 -22.57 -7.53 -15.88
CA PRO A 104 -21.67 -8.64 -15.60
C PRO A 104 -20.24 -8.21 -15.26
N ALA A 105 -19.54 -9.02 -14.48
CA ALA A 105 -18.20 -8.74 -13.99
C ALA A 105 -17.15 -8.73 -15.12
N VAL A 106 -16.33 -7.67 -15.16
CA VAL A 106 -15.22 -7.49 -16.10
C VAL A 106 -13.90 -7.54 -15.35
N PRO A 107 -12.93 -8.37 -15.76
CA PRO A 107 -11.65 -8.49 -15.06
C PRO A 107 -10.78 -7.25 -15.26
N ILE A 108 -10.13 -6.82 -14.17
CA ILE A 108 -9.27 -5.63 -14.09
C ILE A 108 -7.98 -5.97 -13.33
N ALA A 109 -6.87 -5.34 -13.74
CA ALA A 109 -5.61 -5.34 -13.00
C ALA A 109 -5.19 -3.89 -12.69
N ALA A 110 -4.95 -3.58 -11.43
CA ALA A 110 -4.61 -2.23 -10.97
C ALA A 110 -3.45 -2.24 -9.97
N ILE A 111 -2.75 -1.12 -9.85
CA ILE A 111 -1.62 -0.96 -8.93
C ILE A 111 -2.10 -1.11 -7.49
N ALA A 112 -1.41 -1.91 -6.67
CA ALA A 112 -1.66 -2.05 -5.24
C ALA A 112 -0.51 -1.46 -4.44
N ASP A 113 -0.79 -0.39 -3.69
CA ASP A 113 0.25 0.43 -3.06
C ASP A 113 -0.20 0.99 -1.71
N THR A 114 0.48 0.62 -0.62
CA THR A 114 0.21 1.11 0.75
C THR A 114 0.43 2.61 0.95
N ALA A 115 1.12 3.28 0.02
CA ALA A 115 1.23 4.72 0.01
C ALA A 115 0.33 5.37 -1.06
N GLY A 116 -0.31 4.57 -1.92
CA GLY A 116 -1.30 5.02 -2.90
C GLY A 116 -2.50 5.70 -2.25
N GLY A 117 -2.86 6.89 -2.71
CA GLY A 117 -4.05 7.60 -2.25
C GLY A 117 -5.33 7.08 -2.88
N THR A 118 -5.82 7.81 -3.89
CA THR A 118 -7.17 7.64 -4.42
C THR A 118 -7.32 6.40 -5.30
N MET A 119 -8.41 5.65 -5.10
CA MET A 119 -8.81 4.60 -6.05
C MET A 119 -9.42 5.20 -7.32
N TRP A 120 -8.94 4.75 -8.48
CA TRP A 120 -9.58 5.00 -9.77
C TRP A 120 -9.27 3.91 -10.79
N ILE A 121 -10.12 3.77 -11.81
CA ILE A 121 -9.88 2.93 -12.99
C ILE A 121 -10.17 3.71 -14.27
N GLN A 122 -9.54 3.32 -15.36
CA GLN A 122 -9.82 3.85 -16.69
C GLN A 122 -11.14 3.33 -17.24
N ALA A 123 -11.97 4.24 -17.75
CA ALA A 123 -13.34 3.93 -18.16
C ALA A 123 -13.78 4.65 -19.45
N LEU A 124 -14.73 4.03 -20.15
CA LEU A 124 -15.41 4.62 -21.30
C LEU A 124 -16.52 5.60 -20.85
N PRO A 125 -16.83 6.65 -21.64
CA PRO A 125 -16.10 7.09 -22.82
C PRO A 125 -14.74 7.66 -22.42
N CYS A 126 -13.70 7.19 -23.10
CA CYS A 126 -12.36 7.73 -22.91
C CYS A 126 -12.18 8.96 -23.82
N LYS A 127 -11.95 10.13 -23.22
CA LYS A 127 -11.68 11.38 -23.94
C LYS A 127 -10.20 11.51 -24.32
N SER A 128 -9.31 11.24 -23.38
CA SER A 128 -7.87 11.25 -23.61
C SER A 128 -7.20 10.30 -22.63
N CYS A 129 -6.95 9.07 -23.07
CA CYS A 129 -6.42 8.01 -22.22
C CYS A 129 -5.13 7.46 -22.79
N TYR A 130 -4.36 6.81 -21.93
CA TYR A 130 -3.33 5.88 -22.39
C TYR A 130 -3.98 4.67 -23.07
N PRO A 131 -3.31 4.07 -24.07
CA PRO A 131 -3.76 2.81 -24.67
C PRO A 131 -3.85 1.73 -23.59
N GLN A 132 -4.94 0.96 -23.59
CA GLN A 132 -5.11 -0.18 -22.70
C GLN A 132 -5.39 -1.43 -23.54
N ASP A 133 -4.60 -2.48 -23.35
CA ASP A 133 -4.63 -3.72 -24.14
C ASP A 133 -5.84 -4.59 -23.75
N HIS A 134 -6.22 -4.55 -22.47
CA HIS A 134 -7.46 -5.16 -21.97
C HIS A 134 -8.67 -4.25 -22.21
N HIS A 135 -9.87 -4.83 -22.14
CA HIS A 135 -11.11 -4.06 -22.27
C HIS A 135 -11.19 -2.95 -21.20
N ILE A 136 -11.19 -1.70 -21.66
CA ILE A 136 -11.50 -0.53 -20.83
C ILE A 136 -12.90 -0.73 -20.22
N PHE A 137 -13.04 -0.46 -18.92
CA PHE A 137 -14.31 -0.62 -18.25
C PHE A 137 -15.38 0.26 -18.92
N ASP A 138 -16.51 -0.35 -19.29
CA ASP A 138 -17.62 0.34 -19.93
C ASP A 138 -18.78 0.46 -18.93
N PRO A 139 -18.93 1.60 -18.25
CA PRO A 139 -19.96 1.78 -17.22
C PRO A 139 -21.37 1.60 -17.77
N SER A 140 -21.59 1.83 -19.07
CA SER A 140 -22.91 1.66 -19.70
C SER A 140 -23.36 0.19 -19.80
N LYS A 141 -22.43 -0.76 -19.63
CA LYS A 141 -22.70 -2.19 -19.68
C LYS A 141 -22.88 -2.83 -18.30
N SER A 142 -22.61 -2.08 -17.23
CA SER A 142 -22.79 -2.56 -15.86
C SER A 142 -24.16 -2.16 -15.33
N SER A 143 -24.96 -3.15 -14.97
CA SER A 143 -26.30 -2.93 -14.38
C SER A 143 -26.24 -2.44 -12.92
N THR A 144 -25.08 -2.50 -12.28
CA THR A 144 -24.83 -2.07 -10.90
C THR A 144 -24.15 -0.70 -10.80
N PHE A 145 -23.69 -0.15 -11.92
CA PHE A 145 -23.06 1.17 -11.99
C PHE A 145 -24.02 2.30 -11.62
N LYS A 146 -23.57 3.22 -10.77
CA LYS A 146 -24.30 4.43 -10.39
C LYS A 146 -23.35 5.61 -10.22
N THR A 147 -23.71 6.77 -10.73
CA THR A 147 -22.94 8.00 -10.48
C THR A 147 -23.16 8.50 -9.06
N ILE A 148 -22.14 9.14 -8.49
CA ILE A 148 -22.21 9.74 -7.14
C ILE A 148 -22.67 11.20 -7.26
N PRO A 149 -23.78 11.60 -6.62
CA PRO A 149 -24.20 12.99 -6.61
C PRO A 149 -23.30 13.83 -5.68
N CYS A 150 -23.19 15.12 -5.95
CA CYS A 150 -22.35 16.00 -5.14
C CYS A 150 -22.73 16.15 -3.67
N SER A 151 -23.99 15.91 -3.33
CA SER A 151 -24.47 15.93 -1.94
C SER A 151 -24.00 14.73 -1.12
N ASP A 152 -23.44 13.70 -1.77
CA ASP A 152 -22.90 12.51 -1.12
C ASP A 152 -21.61 12.85 -0.37
N LEU A 153 -21.44 12.33 0.84
CA LEU A 153 -20.23 12.52 1.64
C LEU A 153 -18.99 11.93 0.97
N ILE A 154 -19.14 10.90 0.13
CA ILE A 154 -18.04 10.35 -0.66
C ILE A 154 -17.45 11.41 -1.58
N CYS A 155 -18.26 12.31 -2.14
CA CYS A 155 -17.76 13.40 -2.98
C CYS A 155 -16.76 14.28 -2.22
N ALA A 156 -17.03 14.58 -0.96
CA ALA A 156 -16.13 15.34 -0.09
C ALA A 156 -14.83 14.56 0.23
N ASN A 157 -14.92 13.25 0.47
CA ASN A 157 -13.74 12.40 0.74
C ASN A 157 -12.74 12.37 -0.42
N TYR A 158 -13.23 12.51 -1.65
CA TYR A 158 -12.42 12.60 -2.86
C TYR A 158 -12.03 14.03 -3.24
N HIS A 159 -12.39 15.03 -2.42
CA HIS A 159 -12.27 16.45 -2.75
C HIS A 159 -12.87 16.77 -4.13
N GLY A 160 -13.99 16.12 -4.44
CA GLY A 160 -14.64 16.23 -5.73
C GLY A 160 -15.31 17.58 -5.94
N THR A 161 -15.58 17.88 -7.21
CA THR A 161 -16.25 19.10 -7.66
C THR A 161 -17.48 18.74 -8.47
N CYS A 162 -18.46 19.64 -8.55
CA CYS A 162 -19.70 19.36 -9.25
C CYS A 162 -19.64 19.74 -10.71
N ASN A 163 -20.02 18.81 -11.57
CA ASN A 163 -20.37 19.14 -12.93
C ASN A 163 -21.80 19.70 -13.01
N ASN A 164 -22.21 20.16 -14.19
CA ASN A 164 -23.52 20.78 -14.42
C ASN A 164 -24.70 19.82 -14.22
N GLU A 165 -24.45 18.51 -14.16
CA GLU A 165 -25.46 17.44 -14.00
C GLU A 165 -25.55 16.96 -12.54
N ASN A 166 -24.93 17.69 -11.60
CA ASN A 166 -24.83 17.32 -10.17
C ASN A 166 -24.12 15.98 -9.92
N VAL A 167 -23.31 15.52 -10.87
CA VAL A 167 -22.42 14.37 -10.68
C VAL A 167 -21.09 14.88 -10.14
N CYS A 168 -20.58 14.18 -9.13
CA CYS A 168 -19.31 14.51 -8.50
C CYS A 168 -18.15 14.08 -9.41
N ALA A 169 -17.33 15.04 -9.84
CA ALA A 169 -16.12 14.82 -10.60
C ALA A 169 -14.90 14.82 -9.68
N TYR A 170 -13.95 13.93 -9.95
CA TYR A 170 -12.67 13.90 -9.25
C TYR A 170 -11.53 14.31 -10.19
N THR A 171 -10.48 14.85 -9.61
CA THR A 171 -9.23 15.13 -10.31
C THR A 171 -8.08 14.72 -9.42
N ILE A 172 -7.19 13.91 -10.00
CA ILE A 172 -5.94 13.49 -9.41
C ILE A 172 -4.84 14.00 -10.31
N LYS A 173 -3.85 14.67 -9.71
CA LYS A 173 -2.62 15.00 -10.39
C LYS A 173 -1.44 14.40 -9.62
N TYR A 174 -0.53 13.82 -10.38
CA TYR A 174 0.69 13.19 -9.91
C TYR A 174 1.90 14.10 -10.19
N GLU A 175 3.03 13.82 -9.53
CA GLU A 175 4.21 14.70 -9.61
C GLU A 175 4.99 14.65 -10.92
N ASP A 176 4.95 13.52 -11.61
CA ASP A 176 5.42 13.40 -13.01
C ASP A 176 4.52 14.13 -14.00
N ASN A 177 3.48 14.83 -13.52
CA ASN A 177 2.40 15.43 -14.30
C ASN A 177 1.49 14.41 -14.98
N SER A 178 1.56 13.12 -14.63
CA SER A 178 0.44 12.25 -14.93
C SER A 178 -0.80 12.69 -14.16
N TYR A 179 -1.97 12.26 -14.60
CA TYR A 179 -3.23 12.61 -13.98
C TYR A 179 -4.32 11.62 -14.37
N SER A 180 -5.34 11.57 -13.52
CA SER A 180 -6.62 10.92 -13.80
C SER A 180 -7.76 11.88 -13.47
N MET A 181 -8.71 12.01 -14.39
CA MET A 181 -9.89 12.86 -14.25
C MET A 181 -11.12 12.13 -14.75
N GLY A 182 -12.22 12.28 -14.03
CA GLY A 182 -13.48 11.66 -14.41
C GLY A 182 -14.56 11.88 -13.37
N ASP A 183 -15.58 11.04 -13.40
CA ASP A 183 -16.71 11.08 -12.48
C ASP A 183 -16.51 10.08 -11.34
N LEU A 184 -17.02 10.39 -10.15
CA LEU A 184 -17.12 9.41 -9.09
C LEU A 184 -18.36 8.54 -9.32
N ALA A 185 -18.17 7.24 -9.11
CA ALA A 185 -19.21 6.25 -9.29
C ALA A 185 -19.15 5.19 -8.19
N TYR A 186 -20.28 4.51 -7.99
CA TYR A 186 -20.37 3.23 -7.32
C TYR A 186 -20.48 2.12 -8.36
N ASP A 187 -19.86 0.99 -8.09
CA ASP A 187 -20.18 -0.28 -8.76
C ASP A 187 -19.84 -1.46 -7.84
N ASP A 188 -20.17 -2.68 -8.26
CA ASP A 188 -19.85 -3.91 -7.55
C ASP A 188 -18.47 -4.42 -7.94
N PHE A 189 -17.68 -4.81 -6.94
CA PHE A 189 -16.33 -5.34 -7.10
C PHE A 189 -16.32 -6.81 -6.67
N THR A 190 -15.69 -7.64 -7.48
CA THR A 190 -15.60 -9.08 -7.25
C THR A 190 -14.13 -9.49 -7.09
N PHE A 191 -13.83 -10.17 -5.98
CA PHE A 191 -12.49 -10.63 -5.63
C PHE A 191 -12.48 -12.16 -5.60
N GLU A 192 -11.62 -12.74 -6.43
CA GLU A 192 -11.40 -14.18 -6.46
C GLU A 192 -10.37 -14.56 -5.39
N ALA A 193 -10.70 -15.59 -4.61
CA ALA A 193 -9.83 -16.07 -3.55
C ALA A 193 -8.48 -16.55 -4.11
N PRO A 194 -7.38 -16.36 -3.36
CA PRO A 194 -6.06 -16.85 -3.74
C PRO A 194 -5.89 -18.36 -3.82
N ASN A 195 -6.91 -19.17 -3.56
CA ASN A 195 -6.82 -20.63 -3.59
C ASN A 195 -7.73 -21.18 -4.68
N ASP A 196 -7.42 -22.39 -5.16
CA ASP A 196 -8.22 -23.09 -6.19
C ASP A 196 -9.54 -23.66 -5.62
N ASP A 197 -9.95 -23.21 -4.43
CA ASP A 197 -11.22 -23.55 -3.78
C ASP A 197 -12.40 -22.75 -4.36
N GLY A 198 -12.15 -21.83 -5.30
CA GLY A 198 -13.18 -21.15 -6.09
C GLY A 198 -14.00 -20.13 -5.28
N GLY A 199 -13.50 -19.70 -4.12
CA GLY A 199 -14.16 -18.70 -3.30
C GLY A 199 -14.23 -17.35 -4.02
N VAL A 200 -15.43 -16.79 -4.17
CA VAL A 200 -15.65 -15.45 -4.74
C VAL A 200 -16.26 -14.56 -3.66
N SER A 201 -15.65 -13.40 -3.44
CA SER A 201 -16.18 -12.37 -2.54
C SER A 201 -16.66 -11.18 -3.36
N VAL A 202 -17.92 -10.78 -3.17
CA VAL A 202 -18.48 -9.60 -3.84
C VAL A 202 -18.62 -8.48 -2.82
N ALA A 203 -18.02 -7.34 -3.11
CA ALA A 203 -18.16 -6.11 -2.38
C ALA A 203 -19.09 -5.20 -3.18
N HIS A 204 -20.27 -4.92 -2.65
CA HIS A 204 -21.31 -4.18 -3.36
C HIS A 204 -21.20 -2.68 -3.14
N THR A 205 -21.53 -1.89 -4.17
CA THR A 205 -21.63 -0.42 -4.09
C THR A 205 -20.33 0.23 -3.58
N ILE A 206 -19.20 -0.11 -4.21
CA ILE A 206 -17.89 0.43 -3.87
C ILE A 206 -17.66 1.73 -4.64
N PRO A 207 -17.38 2.84 -3.94
CA PRO A 207 -17.06 4.10 -4.60
C PRO A 207 -15.66 4.05 -5.21
N PHE A 208 -15.51 4.62 -6.40
CA PHE A 208 -14.25 4.70 -7.13
C PHE A 208 -14.26 5.88 -8.12
N GLY A 209 -13.07 6.29 -8.56
CA GLY A 209 -12.91 7.20 -9.69
C GLY A 209 -13.09 6.50 -11.03
N CYS A 210 -14.14 6.85 -11.77
CA CYS A 210 -14.39 6.40 -13.14
C CYS A 210 -13.66 7.36 -14.11
N GLY A 211 -12.41 7.02 -14.46
CA GLY A 211 -11.47 7.90 -15.14
C GLY A 211 -11.66 7.95 -16.66
N HIS A 212 -12.13 9.09 -17.14
CA HIS A 212 -12.39 9.35 -18.57
C HIS A 212 -11.25 10.09 -19.28
N ASN A 213 -10.30 10.63 -18.53
CA ASN A 213 -9.14 11.35 -19.04
C ASN A 213 -7.91 11.04 -18.17
N ASN A 214 -7.06 10.15 -18.66
CA ASN A 214 -5.91 9.64 -17.92
C ASN A 214 -4.66 9.76 -18.80
N LYS A 215 -3.70 10.60 -18.41
CA LYS A 215 -2.43 10.75 -19.14
C LYS A 215 -1.26 10.57 -18.20
N GLY A 216 -0.22 9.91 -18.69
CA GLY A 216 0.93 9.52 -17.90
C GLY A 216 1.75 8.47 -18.64
N ILE A 217 2.79 7.98 -17.98
CA ILE A 217 3.54 6.81 -18.44
C ILE A 217 2.87 5.60 -17.82
N TYR A 218 1.81 5.12 -18.46
CA TYR A 218 1.08 3.92 -18.04
C TYR A 218 1.44 2.73 -18.92
N ASN A 219 1.41 1.53 -18.34
CA ASN A 219 1.49 0.28 -19.08
C ASN A 219 0.10 -0.08 -19.62
N PRO A 220 -0.04 -0.49 -20.90
CA PRO A 220 -1.34 -0.83 -21.47
C PRO A 220 -2.11 -1.94 -20.76
N GLU A 221 -1.47 -2.77 -19.96
CA GLU A 221 -2.13 -3.88 -19.28
C GLU A 221 -2.53 -3.54 -17.82
N GLU A 222 -2.19 -2.34 -17.34
CA GLU A 222 -2.76 -1.79 -16.11
C GLU A 222 -4.01 -0.98 -16.41
N SER A 223 -4.93 -0.92 -15.46
CA SER A 223 -6.23 -0.25 -15.66
C SER A 223 -6.51 0.86 -14.65
N GLY A 224 -5.58 1.15 -13.74
CA GLY A 224 -5.75 2.18 -12.71
C GLY A 224 -5.00 1.90 -11.41
N ASN A 225 -5.45 2.53 -10.34
CA ASN A 225 -4.80 2.54 -9.03
C ASN A 225 -5.74 2.08 -7.90
N MET A 226 -5.27 1.15 -7.08
CA MET A 226 -5.89 0.68 -5.82
C MET A 226 -5.04 1.16 -4.64
N GLY A 227 -5.06 2.46 -4.41
CA GLY A 227 -4.32 3.07 -3.32
C GLY A 227 -4.80 2.58 -1.94
N LEU A 228 -3.87 2.17 -1.10
CA LEU A 228 -4.10 1.57 0.21
C LEU A 228 -3.61 2.47 1.35
N SER A 229 -3.28 3.73 1.08
CA SER A 229 -2.84 4.68 2.11
C SER A 229 -3.94 5.01 3.12
N ARG A 230 -3.61 5.87 4.09
CA ARG A 230 -4.57 6.36 5.09
C ARG A 230 -5.45 7.49 4.57
N SER A 231 -5.28 7.95 3.33
CA SER A 231 -6.14 8.96 2.70
C SER A 231 -7.60 8.54 2.71
N GLN A 232 -8.52 9.48 2.95
CA GLN A 232 -9.96 9.18 2.99
C GLN A 232 -10.46 8.56 1.69
N SER A 233 -9.91 8.94 0.53
CA SER A 233 -10.25 8.43 -0.81
C SER A 233 -9.60 7.08 -1.17
N SER A 234 -8.85 6.45 -0.25
CA SER A 234 -8.17 5.19 -0.50
C SER A 234 -9.11 3.99 -0.48
N PHE A 235 -8.71 2.92 -1.17
CA PHE A 235 -9.46 1.68 -1.27
C PHE A 235 -9.87 1.12 0.09
N ILE A 236 -8.90 1.03 1.02
CA ILE A 236 -9.17 0.50 2.37
C ILE A 236 -10.16 1.36 3.14
N ASN A 237 -10.14 2.68 2.95
CA ASN A 237 -11.08 3.60 3.60
C ASN A 237 -12.47 3.55 2.96
N GLN A 238 -12.57 3.40 1.64
CA GLN A 238 -13.85 3.16 0.96
C GLN A 238 -14.50 1.84 1.39
N LEU A 239 -13.69 0.82 1.69
CA LEU A 239 -14.15 -0.49 2.10
C LEU A 239 -14.38 -0.68 3.60
N ARG A 240 -14.21 0.36 4.43
CA ARG A 240 -14.38 0.26 5.90
C ARG A 240 -15.66 -0.46 6.34
N PRO A 241 -16.85 -0.26 5.72
CA PRO A 241 -18.05 -0.98 6.13
C PRO A 241 -17.95 -2.51 6.02
N ILE A 242 -17.07 -3.01 5.15
CA ILE A 242 -16.87 -4.44 4.89
C ILE A 242 -15.59 -4.95 5.57
N THR A 243 -14.56 -4.12 5.70
CA THR A 243 -13.25 -4.54 6.21
C THR A 243 -12.99 -4.12 7.65
N ASN A 244 -13.86 -3.30 8.23
CA ASN A 244 -13.60 -2.57 9.48
C ASN A 244 -12.28 -1.77 9.45
N GLY A 245 -11.77 -1.43 8.26
CA GLY A 245 -10.47 -0.77 8.10
C GLY A 245 -9.27 -1.67 8.40
N MET A 246 -9.44 -3.00 8.38
CA MET A 246 -8.34 -3.95 8.60
C MET A 246 -7.89 -4.57 7.29
N PHE A 247 -6.58 -4.67 7.10
CA PHE A 247 -5.97 -5.45 6.03
C PHE A 247 -4.58 -5.95 6.44
N SER A 248 -4.03 -6.90 5.72
CA SER A 248 -2.67 -7.38 5.93
C SER A 248 -2.06 -7.85 4.63
N HIS A 249 -0.74 -7.81 4.50
CA HIS A 249 -0.03 -8.43 3.39
C HIS A 249 1.11 -9.34 3.83
N CYS A 250 1.44 -10.27 2.94
CA CYS A 250 2.63 -11.10 3.04
C CYS A 250 3.30 -11.09 1.67
N LEU A 251 4.44 -10.40 1.55
CA LEU A 251 5.10 -10.19 0.28
C LEU A 251 6.12 -11.30 -0.01
N ASN A 252 6.10 -11.73 -1.26
CA ASN A 252 7.06 -12.65 -1.85
C ASN A 252 7.53 -12.08 -3.19
N GLU A 253 8.85 -12.06 -3.37
CA GLU A 253 9.46 -11.52 -4.59
C GLU A 253 10.11 -12.57 -5.47
N ARG A 254 10.12 -13.85 -5.06
CA ARG A 254 10.50 -14.89 -6.02
C ARG A 254 9.44 -14.85 -7.11
N ARG A 255 9.86 -14.58 -8.35
CA ARG A 255 9.01 -14.35 -9.55
C ARG A 255 7.84 -15.34 -9.75
N ARG A 256 7.92 -16.52 -9.12
CA ARG A 256 6.95 -17.63 -9.19
C ARG A 256 6.15 -17.87 -7.89
N LEU A 257 6.49 -17.20 -6.80
CA LEU A 257 5.80 -17.33 -5.53
C LEU A 257 4.75 -16.24 -5.38
N LYS A 258 3.67 -16.57 -4.67
CA LYS A 258 2.49 -15.73 -4.55
C LYS A 258 2.68 -14.74 -3.40
N SER A 259 2.49 -13.46 -3.69
CA SER A 259 2.22 -12.43 -2.68
C SER A 259 0.71 -12.39 -2.43
N VAL A 260 0.29 -12.14 -1.20
CA VAL A 260 -1.13 -12.09 -0.83
C VAL A 260 -1.44 -10.86 -0.01
N MET A 261 -2.67 -10.39 -0.15
CA MET A 261 -3.25 -9.36 0.71
C MET A 261 -4.64 -9.80 1.16
N ASP A 262 -4.89 -9.68 2.45
CA ASP A 262 -6.13 -10.11 3.10
C ASP A 262 -6.82 -8.90 3.72
N PHE A 263 -8.14 -8.84 3.62
CA PHE A 263 -8.96 -7.71 4.05
C PHE A 263 -10.05 -8.16 5.02
N GLY A 264 -10.41 -7.27 5.96
CA GLY A 264 -11.47 -7.50 6.92
C GLY A 264 -11.20 -8.67 7.85
N SER A 265 -12.17 -9.56 8.00
CA SER A 265 -12.07 -10.74 8.86
C SER A 265 -10.95 -11.71 8.48
N TYR A 266 -10.38 -11.59 7.27
CA TYR A 266 -9.21 -12.37 6.85
C TYR A 266 -7.88 -11.69 7.16
N ALA A 267 -7.87 -10.40 7.53
CA ALA A 267 -6.65 -9.69 7.89
C ALA A 267 -5.96 -10.38 9.07
N ARG A 268 -4.66 -10.62 8.93
CA ARG A 268 -3.83 -11.31 9.92
C ARG A 268 -3.04 -10.29 10.73
N LEU A 269 -3.52 -10.01 11.93
CA LEU A 269 -2.87 -9.11 12.89
C LEU A 269 -1.96 -9.93 13.82
N TRP A 270 -0.83 -10.40 13.28
CA TRP A 270 0.10 -11.28 13.99
C TRP A 270 1.28 -10.53 14.60
N GLY A 271 1.75 -11.00 15.75
CA GLY A 271 2.89 -10.42 16.45
C GLY A 271 2.49 -9.29 17.41
N LYS A 272 3.48 -8.53 17.87
CA LYS A 272 3.23 -7.37 18.73
C LYS A 272 2.78 -6.17 17.90
N PRO A 273 1.89 -5.32 18.42
CA PRO A 273 1.56 -4.07 17.75
C PRO A 273 2.65 -3.02 17.96
N THR A 274 2.82 -2.15 16.97
CA THR A 274 3.47 -0.84 17.09
C THR A 274 2.46 0.25 16.73
N PRO A 275 2.47 1.42 17.39
CA PRO A 275 1.53 2.50 17.07
C PRO A 275 1.74 3.03 15.64
N MET A 276 0.65 3.12 14.90
CA MET A 276 0.60 3.82 13.62
C MET A 276 0.57 5.33 13.86
N LYS A 277 1.39 6.10 13.14
CA LYS A 277 1.48 7.56 13.24
C LYS A 277 1.19 8.24 11.90
N GLY A 278 1.11 9.57 11.91
CA GLY A 278 0.83 10.40 10.73
C GLY A 278 -0.66 10.48 10.38
N ARG A 279 -1.01 11.04 9.23
CA ARG A 279 -2.40 11.13 8.73
C ARG A 279 -2.62 10.43 7.40
N ASN A 280 -1.63 10.49 6.51
CA ASN A 280 -1.77 10.08 5.11
C ASN A 280 -1.06 8.76 4.81
N TYR A 281 0.09 8.52 5.45
CA TYR A 281 0.89 7.31 5.26
C TYR A 281 1.02 6.51 6.55
N TYR A 282 1.48 5.28 6.42
CA TYR A 282 1.76 4.37 7.54
C TYR A 282 3.12 4.67 8.16
N TYR A 283 3.17 5.71 9.01
CA TYR A 283 4.36 5.99 9.79
C TYR A 283 4.44 5.08 11.02
N VAL A 284 5.65 4.67 11.36
CA VAL A 284 5.97 4.01 12.64
C VAL A 284 7.25 4.60 13.21
N ASN A 285 7.43 4.44 14.51
CA ASN A 285 8.66 4.81 15.18
C ASN A 285 9.59 3.59 15.24
N LEU A 286 10.73 3.70 14.56
CA LEU A 286 11.87 2.81 14.73
C LEU A 286 12.76 3.40 15.82
N GLU A 287 13.10 2.59 16.82
CA GLU A 287 13.89 2.98 17.98
C GLU A 287 15.38 2.69 17.78
N ASP A 288 15.70 1.52 17.24
CA ASP A 288 17.09 1.13 16.94
C ASP A 288 17.13 -0.01 15.91
N ILE A 289 18.33 -0.36 15.47
CA ILE A 289 18.61 -1.54 14.65
C ILE A 289 19.69 -2.37 15.36
N SER A 290 19.62 -3.69 15.26
CA SER A 290 20.74 -4.57 15.61
C SER A 290 21.30 -5.26 14.38
N VAL A 291 22.60 -5.52 14.39
CA VAL A 291 23.29 -6.37 13.42
C VAL A 291 23.90 -7.54 14.17
N ASN A 292 23.51 -8.77 13.83
CA ASN A 292 23.93 -9.99 14.56
C ASN A 292 23.77 -9.88 16.10
N GLY A 293 22.69 -9.20 16.55
CA GLY A 293 22.41 -8.97 17.96
C GLY A 293 23.16 -7.79 18.61
N GLU A 294 24.12 -7.18 17.93
CA GLU A 294 24.78 -5.94 18.38
C GLU A 294 23.90 -4.73 18.04
N ARG A 295 23.48 -3.96 19.06
CA ARG A 295 22.72 -2.72 18.87
C ARG A 295 23.58 -1.67 18.16
N VAL A 296 22.97 -0.94 17.23
CA VAL A 296 23.63 0.15 16.50
C VAL A 296 23.72 1.43 17.35
N HIS A 297 22.85 1.59 18.35
CA HIS A 297 22.77 2.76 19.22
C HIS A 297 22.44 4.04 18.45
N ILE A 298 21.43 3.97 17.59
CA ILE A 298 20.92 5.14 16.85
C ILE A 298 20.37 6.19 17.84
N PRO A 299 20.61 7.51 17.61
CA PRO A 299 20.07 8.53 18.48
C PRO A 299 18.53 8.42 18.64
N PRO A 300 18.00 8.52 19.87
CA PRO A 300 16.56 8.43 20.08
C PRO A 300 15.79 9.49 19.29
N GLY A 301 14.69 9.08 18.66
CA GLY A 301 13.83 9.97 17.87
C GLY A 301 14.32 10.27 16.45
N THR A 302 15.44 9.70 15.99
CA THR A 302 15.94 9.84 14.61
C THR A 302 14.88 9.51 13.56
N PHE A 303 14.00 8.54 13.83
CA PHE A 303 12.95 8.10 12.90
C PHE A 303 11.55 8.59 13.27
N HIS A 304 11.42 9.52 14.21
CA HIS A 304 10.10 10.05 14.59
C HIS A 304 9.58 11.03 13.54
N ILE A 305 8.26 10.99 13.33
CA ILE A 305 7.58 12.00 12.52
C ILE A 305 7.53 13.33 13.29
N GLY A 306 8.09 14.37 12.69
CA GLY A 306 8.11 15.74 13.20
C GLY A 306 6.87 16.55 12.83
N GLN A 307 6.87 17.82 13.22
CA GLN A 307 5.79 18.76 12.89
C GLN A 307 5.61 18.90 11.37
N GLY A 308 4.35 18.97 10.94
CA GLY A 308 4.00 19.06 9.51
C GLY A 308 4.21 17.77 8.73
N GLY A 309 4.49 16.65 9.42
CA GLY A 309 4.75 15.38 8.77
C GLY A 309 6.20 15.18 8.31
N ARG A 310 7.13 16.08 8.67
CA ARG A 310 8.56 16.00 8.32
C ARG A 310 9.23 14.78 8.93
N GLY A 311 10.20 14.21 8.22
CA GLY A 311 10.94 13.05 8.71
C GLY A 311 10.07 11.81 8.82
N GLY A 312 10.27 11.03 9.89
CA GLY A 312 9.58 9.77 10.09
C GLY A 312 10.14 8.58 9.30
N LEU A 313 9.64 7.39 9.63
CA LEU A 313 9.80 6.16 8.86
C LEU A 313 8.44 5.70 8.33
N ILE A 314 8.30 5.59 7.01
CA ILE A 314 7.07 5.11 6.35
C ILE A 314 7.23 3.62 6.01
N LEU A 315 6.25 2.78 6.35
CA LEU A 315 6.16 1.44 5.75
C LEU A 315 5.53 1.54 4.36
N ASP A 316 6.25 1.07 3.35
CA ASP A 316 5.82 1.20 1.97
C ASP A 316 6.07 -0.08 1.17
N SER A 317 5.00 -0.79 0.81
CA SER A 317 5.04 -1.96 -0.06
C SER A 317 5.27 -1.59 -1.54
N GLY A 318 5.06 -0.32 -1.92
CA GLY A 318 5.27 0.21 -3.26
C GLY A 318 6.67 0.75 -3.50
N THR A 319 7.59 0.56 -2.54
CA THR A 319 8.99 0.99 -2.62
C THR A 319 9.92 -0.16 -2.23
N PRO A 320 10.70 -0.71 -3.16
CA PRO A 320 11.51 -1.89 -2.82
C PRO A 320 12.66 -1.61 -1.86
N VAL A 321 13.47 -0.60 -2.16
CA VAL A 321 14.68 -0.30 -1.39
C VAL A 321 14.33 0.42 -0.09
N THR A 322 14.96 0.01 1.02
CA THR A 322 14.84 0.72 2.30
C THR A 322 15.74 1.95 2.31
N TYR A 323 15.21 3.08 2.74
CA TYR A 323 15.99 4.32 2.89
C TYR A 323 15.99 4.75 4.33
N LEU A 324 17.16 5.07 4.87
CA LEU A 324 17.31 5.56 6.23
C LEU A 324 17.97 6.94 6.19
N VAL A 325 17.47 7.87 7.00
CA VAL A 325 18.13 9.17 7.21
C VAL A 325 19.57 8.99 7.65
N SER A 326 20.45 9.95 7.31
CA SER A 326 21.90 9.86 7.54
C SER A 326 22.27 9.43 8.96
N ASP A 327 21.60 9.97 9.98
CA ASP A 327 21.86 9.67 11.40
C ASP A 327 21.54 8.23 11.80
N GLY A 328 20.70 7.53 11.02
CA GLY A 328 20.45 6.09 11.18
C GLY A 328 21.29 5.24 10.23
N TYR A 329 21.50 5.69 8.99
CA TYR A 329 22.20 4.94 7.95
C TYR A 329 23.70 4.77 8.25
N TRP A 330 24.39 5.83 8.63
CA TRP A 330 25.85 5.77 8.81
C TRP A 330 26.28 4.90 9.99
N PRO A 331 25.65 4.99 11.18
CA PRO A 331 25.90 4.05 12.27
C PRO A 331 25.60 2.61 11.87
N LEU A 332 24.45 2.35 11.22
CA LEU A 332 24.10 1.02 10.73
C LEU A 332 25.17 0.48 9.80
N LYS A 333 25.58 1.26 8.80
CA LYS A 333 26.62 0.87 7.84
C LYS A 333 27.93 0.51 8.53
N ALA A 334 28.35 1.28 9.54
CA ALA A 334 29.58 1.03 10.27
C ALA A 334 29.56 -0.33 11.00
N VAL A 335 28.48 -0.63 11.73
CA VAL A 335 28.31 -1.92 12.42
C VAL A 335 28.18 -3.05 11.39
N PHE A 336 27.40 -2.84 10.33
CA PHE A 336 27.15 -3.83 9.30
C PHE A 336 28.43 -4.29 8.59
N LEU A 337 29.33 -3.37 8.24
CA LEU A 337 30.62 -3.67 7.61
C LEU A 337 31.55 -4.51 8.49
N ASN A 338 31.42 -4.41 9.82
CA ASN A 338 32.24 -5.20 10.76
C ASN A 338 31.77 -6.66 10.87
N HIS A 339 30.51 -6.94 10.53
CA HIS A 339 29.91 -8.28 10.68
C HIS A 339 29.88 -9.09 9.38
N ALA A 340 30.04 -8.44 8.22
CA ALA A 340 30.06 -9.14 6.95
C ALA A 340 31.40 -9.91 6.79
N LYS A 341 31.32 -11.21 6.50
CA LYS A 341 32.51 -12.08 6.32
C LYS A 341 32.95 -12.21 4.86
N LEU A 342 32.22 -11.58 3.94
CA LEU A 342 32.53 -11.57 2.52
C LEU A 342 33.41 -10.37 2.15
N GLU A 343 34.16 -10.49 1.06
CA GLU A 343 34.98 -9.41 0.53
C GLU A 343 34.07 -8.30 -0.04
N LEU A 344 34.27 -7.08 0.44
CA LEU A 344 33.56 -5.89 -0.05
C LEU A 344 34.06 -5.52 -1.45
N ASP A 345 33.14 -5.35 -2.40
CA ASP A 345 33.44 -4.90 -3.76
C ASP A 345 33.40 -3.36 -3.86
N VAL A 346 34.57 -2.73 -3.77
CA VAL A 346 34.78 -1.29 -3.97
C VAL A 346 35.26 -1.07 -5.40
N PRO A 347 34.59 -0.26 -6.25
CA PRO A 347 34.02 1.05 -5.91
C PRO A 347 32.61 1.28 -6.51
N MET A 348 31.67 0.32 -6.40
CA MET A 348 30.37 0.40 -7.08
C MET A 348 29.50 1.60 -6.64
N ASN A 349 29.76 2.81 -7.14
CA ASN A 349 28.95 4.03 -7.01
C ASN A 349 28.30 4.23 -5.61
N GLY A 350 29.05 3.98 -4.54
CA GLY A 350 28.58 4.13 -3.15
C GLY A 350 27.66 3.02 -2.62
N ARG A 351 27.48 1.92 -3.35
CA ARG A 351 26.71 0.74 -2.94
C ARG A 351 27.53 -0.18 -2.04
N MET A 352 26.85 -0.84 -1.12
CA MET A 352 27.45 -1.88 -0.28
C MET A 352 27.21 -3.24 -0.93
N CYS A 353 28.17 -3.68 -1.74
CA CYS A 353 28.14 -4.95 -2.44
C CYS A 353 29.32 -5.82 -2.02
N TYR A 354 29.13 -7.14 -2.02
CA TYR A 354 30.13 -8.13 -1.66
C TYR A 354 30.27 -9.15 -2.78
N TYR A 355 31.47 -9.69 -2.95
CA TYR A 355 31.68 -10.88 -3.77
C TYR A 355 31.02 -12.09 -3.10
N GLY A 356 30.08 -12.73 -3.78
CA GLY A 356 29.30 -13.84 -3.21
C GLY A 356 28.24 -14.40 -4.15
N GLU A 357 27.76 -15.60 -3.85
CA GLU A 357 26.76 -16.31 -4.65
C GLU A 357 25.41 -16.37 -3.93
N TYR A 358 24.35 -16.72 -4.64
CA TYR A 358 23.00 -16.83 -4.07
C TYR A 358 22.95 -17.72 -2.81
N ALA A 359 23.77 -18.78 -2.75
CA ALA A 359 23.82 -19.68 -1.61
C ALA A 359 24.31 -18.99 -0.32
N ASP A 360 25.11 -17.93 -0.42
CA ASP A 360 25.64 -17.20 0.73
C ASP A 360 24.57 -16.40 1.47
N LEU A 361 23.42 -16.12 0.84
CA LEU A 361 22.24 -15.52 1.48
C LEU A 361 21.64 -16.41 2.58
N PHE A 362 21.98 -17.70 2.61
CA PHE A 362 21.47 -18.68 3.56
C PHE A 362 22.58 -19.29 4.43
N ARG A 363 23.79 -18.73 4.36
CA ARG A 363 24.94 -19.12 5.19
C ARG A 363 25.22 -18.05 6.23
N ASP A 364 25.95 -18.41 7.27
CA ASP A 364 26.41 -17.48 8.31
C ASP A 364 27.64 -16.68 7.85
N VAL A 365 27.53 -16.00 6.70
CA VAL A 365 28.58 -15.14 6.12
C VAL A 365 28.12 -13.71 5.87
N LEU A 366 26.80 -13.49 5.84
CA LEU A 366 26.19 -12.18 5.74
C LEU A 366 25.48 -11.81 7.05
N PRO A 367 25.49 -10.52 7.45
CA PRO A 367 24.88 -10.11 8.70
C PRO A 367 23.36 -10.23 8.67
N THR A 368 22.81 -10.69 9.79
CA THR A 368 21.37 -10.57 10.09
C THR A 368 21.09 -9.18 10.67
N MET A 369 19.89 -8.66 10.44
CA MET A 369 19.46 -7.40 11.06
C MET A 369 18.16 -7.60 11.83
N THR A 370 18.00 -6.87 12.93
CA THR A 370 16.73 -6.78 13.65
C THR A 370 16.33 -5.31 13.78
N PHE A 371 15.12 -4.97 13.34
CA PHE A 371 14.55 -3.62 13.47
C PHE A 371 13.71 -3.56 14.74
N HIS A 372 14.01 -2.62 15.63
CA HIS A 372 13.35 -2.47 16.93
C HIS A 372 12.38 -1.30 16.90
N PHE A 373 11.09 -1.57 16.87
CA PHE A 373 10.03 -0.56 16.79
C PHE A 373 9.46 -0.21 18.18
N GLU A 374 8.83 0.97 18.25
CA GLU A 374 8.06 1.42 19.42
C GLU A 374 7.07 0.34 19.86
N GLY A 375 6.93 0.15 21.18
CA GLY A 375 6.09 -0.92 21.75
C GLY A 375 6.80 -2.26 21.93
N GLY A 376 8.12 -2.31 21.67
CA GLY A 376 8.94 -3.51 21.86
C GLY A 376 8.66 -4.59 20.81
N LEU A 377 8.27 -4.16 19.61
CA LEU A 377 8.11 -4.99 18.43
C LEU A 377 9.47 -5.12 17.74
N ASP A 378 9.97 -6.35 17.67
CA ASP A 378 11.22 -6.67 16.97
C ASP A 378 10.88 -7.39 15.67
N VAL A 379 11.52 -6.97 14.57
CA VAL A 379 11.38 -7.59 13.24
C VAL A 379 12.74 -8.05 12.76
N ASP A 380 12.90 -9.36 12.62
CA ASP A 380 14.14 -9.94 12.09
C ASP A 380 14.12 -9.92 10.56
N VAL A 381 15.18 -9.40 9.96
CA VAL A 381 15.36 -9.34 8.50
C VAL A 381 16.46 -10.30 8.13
N HIS A 382 16.07 -11.42 7.51
CA HIS A 382 16.99 -12.44 7.01
C HIS A 382 17.90 -11.83 5.91
N PRO A 383 19.15 -12.30 5.71
CA PRO A 383 20.03 -11.80 4.65
C PRO A 383 19.38 -11.87 3.26
N ALA A 384 18.63 -12.93 2.99
CA ALA A 384 17.84 -13.05 1.76
C ALA A 384 16.78 -11.94 1.56
N ALA A 385 16.41 -11.20 2.61
CA ALA A 385 15.53 -10.02 2.59
C ALA A 385 16.31 -8.69 2.50
N SER A 386 17.53 -8.63 3.03
CA SER A 386 18.38 -7.42 3.04
C SER A 386 19.37 -7.33 1.87
N PHE A 387 19.47 -8.37 1.05
CA PHE A 387 20.34 -8.40 -0.14
C PHE A 387 19.60 -8.82 -1.40
N ILE A 388 20.18 -8.44 -2.53
CA ILE A 388 19.87 -8.94 -3.87
C ILE A 388 21.12 -9.47 -4.55
N THR A 389 20.94 -10.45 -5.43
CA THR A 389 21.99 -10.89 -6.35
C THR A 389 22.09 -9.92 -7.52
N SER A 390 23.22 -9.25 -7.65
CA SER A 390 23.62 -8.59 -8.89
C SER A 390 24.32 -9.62 -9.78
N GLY A 391 24.27 -9.44 -11.10
CA GLY A 391 25.06 -10.26 -12.01
C GLY A 391 26.55 -10.27 -11.62
N ASN A 392 27.28 -11.31 -12.05
CA ASN A 392 28.72 -11.51 -11.79
C ASN A 392 29.07 -11.88 -10.33
N ASN A 393 28.30 -12.77 -9.69
CA ASN A 393 28.58 -13.27 -8.33
C ASN A 393 28.74 -12.15 -7.29
N ARG A 394 27.72 -11.29 -7.20
CA ARG A 394 27.68 -10.18 -6.26
C ARG A 394 26.39 -10.16 -5.46
N LEU A 395 26.51 -9.81 -4.18
CA LEU A 395 25.39 -9.59 -3.27
C LEU A 395 25.41 -8.14 -2.80
N CYS A 396 24.37 -7.38 -3.14
CA CYS A 396 24.26 -5.96 -2.81
C CYS A 396 23.18 -5.72 -1.76
N ALA A 397 23.51 -4.96 -0.72
CA ALA A 397 22.56 -4.58 0.31
C ALA A 397 21.46 -3.67 -0.26
N VAL A 398 20.23 -3.85 0.22
CA VAL A 398 19.03 -3.16 -0.28
C VAL A 398 18.54 -2.05 0.64
N PHE A 399 19.49 -1.43 1.35
CA PHE A 399 19.27 -0.21 2.12
C PHE A 399 20.26 0.88 1.75
N LYS A 400 19.79 2.11 1.69
CA LYS A 400 20.56 3.29 1.26
C LYS A 400 20.34 4.48 2.19
N GLU A 401 21.25 5.45 2.10
CA GLU A 401 21.09 6.75 2.73
C GLU A 401 19.95 7.54 2.06
N SER A 402 19.09 8.14 2.86
CA SER A 402 18.19 9.22 2.46
C SER A 402 18.80 10.57 2.83
N LYS A 403 19.11 11.38 1.82
CA LYS A 403 19.54 12.78 2.01
C LYS A 403 18.38 13.77 2.08
N LEU A 404 17.13 13.27 1.99
CA LEU A 404 15.93 14.09 1.98
C LEU A 404 15.30 14.25 3.37
N GLY A 405 15.94 13.71 4.41
CA GLY A 405 15.52 13.89 5.79
C GLY A 405 14.34 13.03 6.23
N MET A 406 14.03 11.97 5.48
CA MET A 406 13.00 10.97 5.84
C MET A 406 13.39 9.54 5.48
N SER A 407 12.72 8.56 6.08
CA SER A 407 13.04 7.13 5.92
C SER A 407 11.87 6.33 5.36
N ILE A 408 12.17 5.23 4.69
CA ILE A 408 11.21 4.27 4.13
C ILE A 408 11.66 2.86 4.52
N PHE A 409 10.76 2.06 5.10
CA PHE A 409 10.93 0.62 5.27
C PHE A 409 10.30 -0.08 4.06
N GLY A 410 11.15 -0.46 3.10
CA GLY A 410 10.72 -0.91 1.77
C GLY A 410 10.28 -2.38 1.70
N SER A 411 9.63 -2.75 0.59
CA SER A 411 9.03 -4.08 0.39
C SER A 411 10.04 -5.23 0.50
N LEU A 412 11.30 -5.02 0.11
CA LEU A 412 12.35 -6.04 0.20
C LEU A 412 12.61 -6.50 1.63
N MET A 413 12.57 -5.55 2.59
CA MET A 413 12.73 -5.85 4.01
C MET A 413 11.44 -6.34 4.67
N GLN A 414 10.30 -6.21 3.99
CA GLN A 414 9.01 -6.78 4.37
C GLN A 414 8.79 -8.19 3.79
N ARG A 415 9.81 -8.81 3.17
CA ARG A 415 9.74 -10.19 2.67
C ARG A 415 9.67 -11.19 3.82
N ASP A 416 8.82 -12.21 3.65
CA ASP A 416 8.56 -13.20 4.71
C ASP A 416 8.20 -12.55 6.06
N LEU A 417 7.44 -11.45 5.96
CA LEU A 417 6.87 -10.69 7.06
C LEU A 417 5.36 -10.59 6.83
N MET A 418 4.58 -11.01 7.82
CA MET A 418 3.17 -10.65 7.89
C MET A 418 3.09 -9.23 8.40
N VAL A 419 2.56 -8.30 7.60
CA VAL A 419 2.30 -6.93 8.02
C VAL A 419 0.79 -6.73 8.08
N GLY A 420 0.25 -6.57 9.29
CA GLY A 420 -1.15 -6.32 9.55
C GLY A 420 -1.41 -4.86 9.91
N TYR A 421 -2.48 -4.29 9.38
CA TYR A 421 -2.89 -2.91 9.57
C TYR A 421 -4.27 -2.88 10.19
N ASP A 422 -4.40 -2.20 11.33
CA ASP A 422 -5.66 -1.93 11.99
C ASP A 422 -5.85 -0.41 12.07
N LEU A 423 -6.63 0.14 11.14
CA LEU A 423 -6.89 1.58 11.06
C LEU A 423 -7.88 2.05 12.15
N GLY A 424 -8.65 1.15 12.75
CA GLY A 424 -9.57 1.48 13.84
C GLY A 424 -8.81 1.71 15.15
N GLU A 425 -7.82 0.84 15.42
CA GLU A 425 -6.99 0.90 16.62
C GLU A 425 -5.69 1.70 16.44
N GLU A 426 -5.44 2.22 15.22
CA GLU A 426 -4.20 2.89 14.83
C GLU A 426 -2.94 2.07 15.17
N LYS A 427 -2.95 0.78 14.79
CA LYS A 427 -1.86 -0.17 15.07
C LYS A 427 -1.39 -0.87 13.80
N ILE A 428 -0.09 -1.15 13.76
CA ILE A 428 0.53 -2.04 12.78
C ILE A 428 1.12 -3.23 13.53
N TYR A 429 0.90 -4.42 12.99
CA TYR A 429 1.37 -5.69 13.53
C TYR A 429 2.39 -6.27 12.55
N MET A 430 3.52 -6.75 13.07
CA MET A 430 4.53 -7.40 12.24
C MET A 430 4.97 -8.70 12.90
N ALA A 431 5.04 -9.76 12.09
CA ALA A 431 5.53 -11.05 12.53
C ALA A 431 6.26 -11.78 11.39
N ASN A 432 7.46 -12.26 11.67
CA ASN A 432 8.20 -13.09 10.73
C ASN A 432 7.40 -14.37 10.43
N THR A 433 7.17 -14.64 9.15
CA THR A 433 6.47 -15.85 8.70
C THR A 433 6.88 -16.18 7.27
N LYS A 434 6.90 -17.46 6.91
CA LYS A 434 7.05 -17.82 5.50
C LYS A 434 5.79 -17.42 4.74
N CYS A 435 5.91 -16.56 3.74
CA CYS A 435 4.81 -16.19 2.86
C CYS A 435 4.55 -17.33 1.87
N ILE A 436 3.89 -18.38 2.34
CA ILE A 436 3.38 -19.49 1.52
C ILE A 436 1.92 -19.15 1.22
N GLY A 437 1.67 -18.66 0.00
CA GLY A 437 0.33 -18.38 -0.49
C GLY A 437 -0.41 -19.60 -1.01
#